data_AF-A0A7K5R098-F1
#
_entry.id   AF-A0A7K5R098-F1
#
_cell.length_a   1.000
_cell.length_b   1.000
_cell.length_c   1.000
_cell.angle_alpha   90.00
_cell.angle_beta   90.00
_cell.angle_gamma   90.00
#
_symmetry.space_group_name_H-M   'P 1'
#
loop_
_entity.id
_entity.type
_entity.pdbx_description
1 polymer ?
#
loop_
_entity_poly.entity_id
_entity_poly.type
_entity_poly.pdbx_seq_one_letter_code
_entity_poly.pdbx_strand_id
1 'polypeptide(L)'
;REYTLDAYRLSSVVTQHDAKKAGAEVVKQVEHPLLSGLLYPGLQALDEEYLKVDAQFGGVDQRKIFTFAEKYLPSLGYAKRVHLMNPMVPGLTGTKMSSSEEDSKIDLLDSKEDVKKKLKKAFCEPGNVENNGVLSFIKHVLFPLKSEFVVLREEKWGGNKTYTAYEALEKDFAEQVVHPGDLKNSVEVALNKLLDPIREKFNCPELKKLSSAAYPTPSKAKPGEKGTKNSEPEDVVPSRLDIRVGKVISVEKHPDADSLYVEKIDVGEAEPRTVVSGLVHFVPKEQLQDRLVVLLCNLKPQKMRGVESQGMVLCASSVGEPRQVEPLDPPAGCCAGERVYVEGYEDGEPDEELKPKKKVFEKLQADFRVSEDCVAQWKQRNFLTKLGTVSCKSLKGGSIS
;
A
#
# COMPACT_ATOMS: atom_id res chain seq x y z
N ARG A 1 -24.62 20.41 24.57
CA ARG A 1 -24.65 20.30 26.06
C ARG A 1 -25.46 19.09 26.49
N GLU A 2 -26.68 18.91 25.99
CA GLU A 2 -27.52 17.73 26.27
C GLU A 2 -26.87 16.44 25.77
N TYR A 3 -26.41 16.40 24.51
CA TYR A 3 -25.71 15.23 23.94
C TYR A 3 -24.56 14.72 24.80
N THR A 4 -23.72 15.65 25.29
CA THR A 4 -22.59 15.32 26.17
C THR A 4 -23.05 14.78 27.52
N LEU A 5 -24.16 15.30 28.06
CA LEU A 5 -24.73 14.80 29.31
C LEU A 5 -25.27 13.38 29.13
N ASP A 6 -25.90 13.08 28.00
CA ASP A 6 -26.33 11.72 27.67
C ASP A 6 -25.17 10.79 27.41
N ALA A 7 -24.07 11.26 26.83
CA ALA A 7 -22.83 10.48 26.74
C ALA A 7 -22.30 10.10 28.14
N TYR A 8 -22.36 11.01 29.12
CA TYR A 8 -22.02 10.69 30.51
C TYR A 8 -23.01 9.70 31.15
N ARG A 9 -24.32 9.91 30.97
CA ARG A 9 -25.35 8.97 31.46
C ARG A 9 -25.13 7.58 30.89
N LEU A 10 -24.86 7.48 29.59
CA LEU A 10 -24.57 6.24 28.91
C LEU A 10 -23.29 5.59 29.44
N SER A 11 -22.22 6.37 29.66
CA SER A 11 -20.97 5.87 30.26
C SER A 11 -21.14 5.34 31.69
N SER A 12 -22.17 5.79 32.42
CA SER A 12 -22.46 5.33 33.78
C SER A 12 -23.18 3.98 33.83
N VAL A 13 -23.82 3.56 32.73
CA VAL A 13 -24.60 2.31 32.65
C VAL A 13 -23.96 1.25 31.75
N VAL A 14 -23.15 1.67 30.77
CA VAL A 14 -22.46 0.76 29.85
C VAL A 14 -21.21 0.18 30.51
N THR A 15 -21.08 -1.14 30.49
CA THR A 15 -19.87 -1.80 30.96
C THR A 15 -18.74 -1.67 29.94
N GLN A 16 -17.49 -1.63 30.41
CA GLN A 16 -16.32 -1.64 29.54
C GLN A 16 -16.29 -2.86 28.60
N HIS A 17 -16.74 -4.02 29.11
CA HIS A 17 -16.86 -5.24 28.33
C HIS A 17 -17.82 -5.07 27.15
N ASP A 18 -19.02 -4.54 27.39
CA ASP A 18 -20.02 -4.37 26.35
C ASP A 18 -19.61 -3.32 25.32
N ALA A 19 -19.00 -2.22 25.75
CA ALA A 19 -18.43 -1.21 24.85
C ALA A 19 -17.33 -1.82 23.95
N LYS A 20 -16.39 -2.57 24.54
CA LYS A 20 -15.33 -3.25 23.78
C LYS A 20 -15.89 -4.28 22.80
N LYS A 21 -16.89 -5.05 23.23
CA LYS A 21 -17.56 -6.06 22.39
C LYS A 21 -18.31 -5.41 21.24
N ALA A 22 -19.02 -4.31 21.48
CA ALA A 22 -19.78 -3.58 20.46
C ALA A 22 -18.87 -3.04 19.35
N GLY A 23 -17.72 -2.46 19.72
CA GLY A 23 -16.76 -1.88 18.77
C GLY A 23 -15.80 -2.87 18.10
N ALA A 24 -15.87 -4.17 18.38
CA ALA A 24 -14.82 -5.13 18.00
C ALA A 24 -14.52 -5.23 16.50
N GLU A 25 -15.52 -5.03 15.64
CA GLU A 25 -15.39 -5.14 14.17
C GLU A 25 -15.26 -3.79 13.45
N VAL A 26 -15.49 -2.69 14.17
CA VAL A 26 -15.57 -1.32 13.62
C VAL A 26 -14.38 -0.47 14.09
N VAL A 27 -14.06 -0.54 15.37
CA VAL A 27 -12.95 0.21 15.96
C VAL A 27 -11.64 -0.46 15.58
N LYS A 28 -10.66 0.34 15.17
CA LYS A 28 -9.31 -0.14 14.85
C LYS A 28 -8.70 -0.84 16.06
N GLN A 29 -8.37 -2.11 15.90
CA GLN A 29 -7.69 -2.89 16.92
C GLN A 29 -6.20 -2.49 16.97
N VAL A 30 -5.75 -2.06 18.14
CA VAL A 30 -4.36 -1.68 18.41
C VAL A 30 -3.89 -2.37 19.69
N GLU A 31 -2.59 -2.54 19.84
CA GLU A 31 -1.97 -3.23 20.99
C GLU A 31 -2.35 -2.59 22.34
N HIS A 32 -2.47 -1.26 22.36
CA HIS A 32 -2.90 -0.49 23.52
C HIS A 32 -4.18 0.31 23.17
N PRO A 33 -5.37 -0.27 23.35
CA PRO A 33 -6.64 0.38 22.99
C PRO A 33 -6.83 1.70 23.73
N LEU A 34 -7.16 2.76 22.98
CA LEU A 34 -7.48 4.06 23.54
C LEU A 34 -8.90 4.07 24.12
N LEU A 35 -9.13 4.93 25.12
CA LEU A 35 -10.45 5.14 25.72
C LEU A 35 -11.49 5.58 24.68
N SER A 36 -11.07 6.31 23.65
CA SER A 36 -11.94 6.73 22.54
C SER A 36 -12.64 5.56 21.85
N GLY A 37 -11.98 4.39 21.76
CA GLY A 37 -12.58 3.18 21.21
C GLY A 37 -13.74 2.63 22.02
N LEU A 38 -13.75 2.86 23.34
CA LEU A 38 -14.85 2.46 24.22
C LEU A 38 -16.02 3.43 24.18
N LEU A 39 -15.77 4.72 23.90
CA LEU A 39 -16.82 5.72 23.78
C LEU A 39 -17.56 5.62 22.45
N TYR A 40 -16.88 5.18 21.39
CA TYR A 40 -17.38 5.19 20.02
C TYR A 40 -18.78 4.55 19.84
N PRO A 41 -19.07 3.32 20.32
CA PRO A 41 -20.40 2.72 20.13
C PRO A 41 -21.51 3.51 20.83
N GLY A 42 -21.20 4.16 21.96
CA GLY A 42 -22.15 4.98 22.70
C GLY A 42 -22.51 6.27 21.96
N LEU A 43 -21.52 6.92 21.35
CA LEU A 43 -21.74 8.11 20.53
C LEU A 43 -22.59 7.77 19.31
N GLN A 44 -22.27 6.69 18.59
CA GLN A 44 -23.03 6.25 17.43
C GLN A 44 -24.49 5.89 17.78
N ALA A 45 -24.74 5.30 18.96
CA ALA A 45 -26.10 5.03 19.43
C ALA A 45 -26.87 6.33 19.70
N LEU A 46 -26.25 7.31 20.37
CA LEU A 46 -26.89 8.60 20.65
C LEU A 46 -27.19 9.39 19.37
N ASP A 47 -26.43 9.20 18.30
CA ASP A 47 -26.71 9.83 17.02
C ASP A 47 -28.11 9.47 16.50
N GLU A 48 -28.63 8.27 16.77
CA GLU A 48 -29.99 7.87 16.39
C GLU A 48 -31.06 8.78 17.01
N GLU A 49 -30.90 9.11 18.29
CA GLU A 49 -31.81 10.00 19.00
C GLU A 49 -31.65 11.45 18.54
N TYR A 50 -30.41 11.93 18.46
CA TYR A 50 -30.15 13.34 18.21
C TYR A 50 -30.35 13.74 16.74
N LEU A 51 -30.23 12.80 15.81
CA LEU A 51 -30.66 12.98 14.43
C LEU A 51 -32.17 12.75 14.24
N LYS A 52 -32.88 12.28 15.28
CA LYS A 52 -34.32 12.00 15.30
C LYS A 52 -34.75 11.06 14.19
N VAL A 53 -34.01 9.95 14.04
CA VAL A 53 -34.28 8.95 13.01
C VAL A 53 -35.04 7.75 13.59
N ASP A 54 -35.83 7.12 12.72
CA ASP A 54 -36.53 5.86 13.01
C ASP A 54 -35.66 4.64 12.70
N ALA A 55 -34.66 4.80 11.82
CA ALA A 55 -33.81 3.72 11.35
C ALA A 55 -32.37 4.16 11.11
N GLN A 56 -31.44 3.23 11.30
CA GLN A 56 -30.03 3.37 10.92
C GLN A 56 -29.68 2.31 9.87
N PHE A 57 -29.02 2.74 8.81
CA PHE A 57 -28.51 1.88 7.74
C PHE A 57 -26.98 1.78 7.80
N GLY A 58 -26.45 0.58 7.65
CA GLY A 58 -25.01 0.34 7.60
C GLY A 58 -24.64 -1.04 7.09
N GLY A 59 -23.36 -1.39 7.17
CA GLY A 59 -22.88 -2.73 6.85
C GLY A 59 -23.20 -3.73 7.97
N VAL A 60 -23.19 -5.02 7.65
CA VAL A 60 -23.34 -6.10 8.64
C VAL A 60 -22.23 -6.11 9.69
N ASP A 61 -21.07 -5.52 9.40
CA ASP A 61 -19.97 -5.31 10.35
C ASP A 61 -20.35 -4.35 11.51
N GLN A 62 -21.40 -3.52 11.33
CA GLN A 62 -21.93 -2.65 12.38
C GLN A 62 -22.95 -3.35 13.30
N ARG A 63 -23.31 -4.61 13.03
CA ARG A 63 -24.37 -5.34 13.78
C ARG A 63 -24.23 -5.26 15.29
N LYS A 64 -23.01 -5.37 15.82
CA LYS A 64 -22.77 -5.33 17.26
C LYS A 64 -23.04 -3.95 17.87
N ILE A 65 -22.78 -2.87 17.11
CA ILE A 65 -23.12 -1.50 17.51
C ILE A 65 -24.64 -1.30 17.46
N PHE A 66 -25.32 -1.79 16.43
CA PHE A 66 -26.78 -1.71 16.32
C PHE A 66 -27.48 -2.41 17.48
N THR A 67 -27.09 -3.65 17.80
CA THR A 67 -27.64 -4.36 18.97
C THR A 67 -27.28 -3.69 20.30
N PHE A 68 -26.16 -2.97 20.35
CA PHE A 68 -25.76 -2.19 21.52
C PHE A 68 -26.68 -0.97 21.69
N ALA A 69 -26.99 -0.25 20.60
CA ALA A 69 -27.94 0.86 20.61
C ALA A 69 -29.34 0.40 21.04
N GLU A 70 -29.85 -0.70 20.47
CA GLU A 70 -31.13 -1.30 20.87
C GLU A 70 -31.19 -1.65 22.36
N LYS A 71 -30.07 -2.10 22.94
CA LYS A 71 -29.98 -2.45 24.36
C LYS A 71 -29.93 -1.23 25.27
N TYR A 72 -29.15 -0.20 24.92
CA TYR A 72 -28.80 0.87 25.84
C TYR A 72 -29.59 2.17 25.65
N LEU A 73 -30.11 2.49 24.47
CA LEU A 73 -30.96 3.67 24.29
C LEU A 73 -32.20 3.67 25.21
N PRO A 74 -32.89 2.53 25.43
CA PRO A 74 -34.00 2.47 26.39
C PRO A 74 -33.62 2.81 27.83
N SER A 75 -32.37 2.58 28.25
CA SER A 75 -31.92 2.92 29.61
C SER A 75 -31.83 4.43 29.85
N LEU A 76 -31.75 5.23 28.79
CA LEU A 76 -31.82 6.68 28.83
C LEU A 76 -33.24 7.21 28.57
N GLY A 77 -34.22 6.32 28.36
CA GLY A 77 -35.60 6.68 28.03
C GLY A 77 -35.87 6.89 26.54
N TYR A 78 -34.92 6.52 25.67
CA TYR A 78 -35.06 6.66 24.23
C TYR A 78 -35.60 5.40 23.56
N ALA A 79 -36.26 5.57 22.42
CA ALA A 79 -36.74 4.45 21.63
C ALA A 79 -35.57 3.64 21.02
N LYS A 80 -35.78 2.35 20.78
CA LYS A 80 -34.92 1.57 19.88
C LYS A 80 -35.25 1.91 18.43
N ARG A 81 -34.27 1.79 17.53
CA ARG A 81 -34.44 2.07 16.10
C ARG A 81 -34.45 0.79 15.27
N VAL A 82 -34.93 0.92 14.04
CA VAL A 82 -34.84 -0.13 13.03
C VAL A 82 -33.42 -0.15 12.45
N HIS A 83 -32.82 -1.32 12.31
CA HIS A 83 -31.48 -1.47 11.74
C HIS A 83 -31.52 -2.23 10.42
N LEU A 84 -31.06 -1.58 9.34
CA LEU A 84 -30.97 -2.15 8.00
C LEU A 84 -29.50 -2.40 7.65
N MET A 85 -29.16 -3.65 7.37
CA MET A 85 -27.77 -4.08 7.17
C MET A 85 -27.53 -4.57 5.74
N ASN A 86 -26.60 -3.92 5.04
CA ASN A 86 -26.10 -4.42 3.76
C ASN A 86 -25.05 -5.53 3.97
N PRO A 87 -24.97 -6.49 3.04
CA PRO A 87 -23.93 -7.52 3.05
C PRO A 87 -22.54 -6.89 2.85
N MET A 88 -21.50 -7.61 3.26
CA MET A 88 -20.12 -7.24 2.91
C MET A 88 -19.89 -7.47 1.43
N VAL A 89 -19.82 -6.39 0.65
CA VAL A 89 -19.50 -6.47 -0.77
C VAL A 89 -17.99 -6.73 -0.91
N PRO A 90 -17.56 -7.82 -1.56
CA PRO A 90 -16.15 -8.08 -1.79
C PRO A 90 -15.52 -6.97 -2.64
N GLY A 91 -14.28 -6.62 -2.31
CA GLY A 91 -13.48 -5.70 -3.10
C GLY A 91 -13.12 -6.29 -4.47
N LEU A 92 -12.54 -5.46 -5.34
CA LEU A 92 -12.20 -5.85 -6.71
C LEU A 92 -11.17 -6.98 -6.77
N THR A 93 -10.35 -7.14 -5.73
CA THR A 93 -9.37 -8.23 -5.61
C THR A 93 -9.95 -9.53 -5.05
N GLY A 94 -11.26 -9.59 -4.77
CA GLY A 94 -11.94 -10.76 -4.18
C GLY A 94 -11.80 -10.86 -2.66
N THR A 95 -11.18 -9.88 -2.01
CA THR A 95 -11.01 -9.80 -0.54
C THR A 95 -11.66 -8.52 0.02
N LYS A 96 -11.62 -8.33 1.35
CA LYS A 96 -12.17 -7.13 2.00
C LYS A 96 -11.49 -5.88 1.46
N MET A 97 -12.26 -4.87 1.06
CA MET A 97 -11.71 -3.58 0.60
C MET A 97 -10.80 -2.96 1.66
N SER A 98 -9.62 -2.49 1.24
CA SER A 98 -8.63 -1.86 2.11
C SER A 98 -8.30 -0.46 1.61
N SER A 99 -8.44 0.53 2.48
CA SER A 99 -7.99 1.90 2.16
C SER A 99 -6.47 2.01 2.03
N SER A 100 -5.72 1.01 2.52
CA SER A 100 -4.25 0.97 2.51
C SER A 100 -3.67 0.33 1.24
N GLU A 101 -4.51 -0.27 0.40
CA GLU A 101 -4.09 -0.89 -0.85
C GLU A 101 -4.75 -0.15 -2.03
N GLU A 102 -3.98 0.68 -2.74
CA GLU A 102 -4.49 1.50 -3.85
C GLU A 102 -5.11 0.67 -4.98
N ASP A 103 -4.57 -0.54 -5.22
CA ASP A 103 -5.07 -1.47 -6.25
C ASP A 103 -6.33 -2.24 -5.78
N SER A 104 -6.70 -2.20 -4.50
CA SER A 104 -7.85 -2.95 -3.97
C SER A 104 -9.20 -2.25 -4.19
N LYS A 105 -9.18 -0.95 -4.54
CA LYS A 105 -10.36 -0.10 -4.68
C LYS A 105 -10.27 0.79 -5.93
N ILE A 106 -11.42 1.05 -6.55
CA ILE A 106 -11.55 2.14 -7.52
C ILE A 106 -11.98 3.39 -6.76
N ASP A 107 -11.20 4.46 -6.87
CA ASP A 107 -11.59 5.77 -6.36
C ASP A 107 -12.58 6.44 -7.32
N LEU A 108 -13.46 7.29 -6.78
CA LEU A 108 -14.42 8.05 -7.57
C LEU A 108 -13.74 9.01 -8.56
N LEU A 109 -12.50 9.39 -8.27
CA LEU A 109 -11.69 10.29 -9.08
C LEU A 109 -10.59 9.59 -9.90
N ASP A 110 -10.49 8.26 -9.86
CA ASP A 110 -9.54 7.49 -10.69
C ASP A 110 -9.74 7.83 -12.16
N SER A 111 -8.68 7.85 -12.97
CA SER A 111 -8.80 8.07 -14.42
C SER A 111 -9.46 6.88 -15.12
N LYS A 112 -9.82 7.04 -16.41
CA LYS A 112 -10.36 5.92 -17.21
C LYS A 112 -9.35 4.77 -17.32
N GLU A 113 -8.08 5.12 -17.46
CA GLU A 113 -6.95 4.19 -17.56
C GLU A 113 -6.73 3.43 -16.24
N ASP A 114 -6.82 4.13 -15.10
CA ASP A 114 -6.69 3.51 -13.78
C ASP A 114 -7.84 2.55 -13.48
N VAL A 115 -9.07 2.95 -13.79
CA VAL A 115 -10.25 2.07 -13.68
C VAL A 115 -10.06 0.80 -14.51
N LYS A 116 -9.64 0.94 -15.77
CA LYS A 116 -9.35 -0.19 -16.67
C LYS A 116 -8.26 -1.10 -16.10
N LYS A 117 -7.16 -0.52 -15.62
CA LYS A 117 -6.02 -1.26 -15.05
C LYS A 117 -6.45 -2.06 -13.81
N LYS A 118 -7.23 -1.45 -12.91
CA LYS A 118 -7.73 -2.08 -11.68
C LYS A 118 -8.74 -3.18 -11.99
N LEU A 119 -9.69 -2.96 -12.90
CA LEU A 119 -10.64 -3.99 -13.34
C LEU A 119 -9.97 -5.15 -14.05
N LYS A 120 -8.92 -4.90 -14.85
CA LYS A 120 -8.16 -5.98 -15.48
C LYS A 120 -7.54 -6.92 -14.45
N LYS A 121 -6.99 -6.37 -13.37
CA LYS A 121 -6.41 -7.11 -12.23
C LYS A 121 -7.45 -7.72 -11.29
N ALA A 122 -8.72 -7.31 -11.37
CA ALA A 122 -9.76 -7.78 -10.47
C ALA A 122 -9.91 -9.31 -10.53
N PHE A 123 -10.18 -9.95 -9.39
CA PHE A 123 -10.44 -11.39 -9.35
C PHE A 123 -11.80 -11.67 -9.99
N CYS A 124 -11.82 -12.52 -11.02
CA CYS A 124 -13.03 -12.92 -11.74
C CYS A 124 -12.75 -14.23 -12.47
N GLU A 125 -12.88 -15.34 -11.76
CA GLU A 125 -12.69 -16.68 -12.29
C GLU A 125 -13.90 -17.11 -13.16
N PRO A 126 -13.68 -17.78 -14.31
CA PRO A 126 -14.78 -18.28 -15.13
C PRO A 126 -15.72 -19.21 -14.37
N GLY A 127 -17.04 -19.00 -14.44
CA GLY A 127 -18.03 -19.83 -13.76
C GLY A 127 -18.20 -19.55 -12.27
N ASN A 128 -17.29 -18.80 -11.65
CA ASN A 128 -17.33 -18.53 -10.22
C ASN A 128 -18.26 -17.35 -9.89
N VAL A 129 -19.44 -17.67 -9.36
CA VAL A 129 -20.43 -16.69 -8.91
C VAL A 129 -20.27 -16.30 -7.44
N GLU A 130 -19.53 -17.10 -6.67
CA GLU A 130 -19.29 -16.88 -5.25
C GLU A 130 -18.04 -16.01 -5.03
N ASN A 131 -18.09 -15.06 -4.09
CA ASN A 131 -16.99 -14.14 -3.79
C ASN A 131 -16.45 -13.37 -5.03
N ASN A 132 -17.27 -13.19 -6.06
CA ASN A 132 -16.89 -12.48 -7.28
C ASN A 132 -17.17 -10.98 -7.13
N GLY A 133 -16.12 -10.18 -6.96
CA GLY A 133 -16.21 -8.72 -6.79
C GLY A 133 -16.85 -8.00 -7.99
N VAL A 134 -16.65 -8.52 -9.20
CA VAL A 134 -17.20 -7.93 -10.44
C VAL A 134 -18.71 -8.15 -10.49
N LEU A 135 -19.17 -9.39 -10.27
CA LEU A 135 -20.61 -9.71 -10.21
C LEU A 135 -21.31 -8.99 -9.05
N SER A 136 -20.66 -8.93 -7.88
CA SER A 136 -21.19 -8.22 -6.71
C SER A 136 -21.39 -6.73 -7.00
N PHE A 137 -20.45 -6.10 -7.70
CA PHE A 137 -20.57 -4.71 -8.12
C PHE A 137 -21.72 -4.50 -9.12
N ILE A 138 -21.91 -5.44 -10.05
CA ILE A 138 -23.07 -5.39 -10.96
C ILE A 138 -24.36 -5.47 -10.15
N LYS A 139 -24.51 -6.49 -9.29
CA LYS A 139 -25.71 -6.74 -8.47
C LYS A 139 -26.11 -5.56 -7.62
N HIS A 140 -25.16 -4.97 -6.90
CA HIS A 140 -25.43 -3.97 -5.86
C HIS A 140 -25.33 -2.53 -6.34
N VAL A 141 -24.65 -2.26 -7.47
CA VAL A 141 -24.42 -0.89 -7.96
C VAL A 141 -24.98 -0.69 -9.37
N LEU A 142 -24.53 -1.46 -10.36
CA LEU A 142 -24.86 -1.16 -11.76
C LEU A 142 -26.29 -1.55 -12.13
N PHE A 143 -26.74 -2.70 -11.64
CA PHE A 143 -28.05 -3.25 -11.93
C PHE A 143 -29.18 -2.38 -11.35
N PRO A 144 -29.15 -1.95 -10.06
CA PRO A 144 -30.22 -1.15 -9.49
C PRO A 144 -30.39 0.25 -10.10
N LEU A 145 -29.40 0.75 -10.84
CA LEU A 145 -29.47 2.08 -11.46
C LEU A 145 -30.43 2.15 -12.65
N LYS A 146 -30.60 1.04 -13.39
CA LYS A 146 -31.45 0.98 -14.58
C LYS A 146 -32.37 -0.25 -14.62
N SER A 147 -32.25 -1.14 -13.64
CA SER A 147 -32.89 -2.47 -13.63
C SER A 147 -32.53 -3.35 -14.82
N GLU A 148 -31.40 -3.04 -15.47
CA GLU A 148 -30.83 -3.85 -16.55
C GLU A 148 -29.31 -3.72 -16.59
N PHE A 149 -28.64 -4.70 -17.18
CA PHE A 149 -27.20 -4.66 -17.44
C PHE A 149 -26.87 -5.23 -18.83
N VAL A 150 -26.03 -4.53 -19.58
CA VAL A 150 -25.63 -4.94 -20.94
C VAL A 150 -24.23 -5.54 -20.89
N VAL A 151 -24.11 -6.80 -21.29
CA VAL A 151 -22.81 -7.45 -21.48
C VAL A 151 -22.37 -7.26 -22.93
N LEU A 152 -21.20 -6.65 -23.11
CA LEU A 152 -20.56 -6.43 -24.40
C LEU A 152 -19.77 -7.67 -24.80
N ARG A 153 -20.15 -8.33 -25.91
CA ARG A 153 -19.47 -9.53 -26.42
C ARG A 153 -19.38 -9.48 -27.94
N GLU A 154 -18.37 -10.13 -28.48
CA GLU A 154 -18.21 -10.25 -29.93
C GLU A 154 -19.32 -11.11 -30.56
N GLU A 155 -19.66 -10.83 -31.83
CA GLU A 155 -20.68 -11.56 -32.59
C GLU A 155 -20.44 -13.08 -32.62
N LYS A 156 -19.17 -13.50 -32.67
CA LYS A 156 -18.78 -14.91 -32.66
C LYS A 156 -19.20 -15.67 -31.38
N TRP A 157 -19.49 -14.95 -30.30
CA TRP A 157 -19.95 -15.47 -29.01
C TRP A 157 -21.41 -15.09 -28.72
N GLY A 158 -22.19 -14.75 -29.75
CA GLY A 158 -23.61 -14.41 -29.65
C GLY A 158 -23.91 -12.93 -29.40
N GLY A 159 -22.91 -12.06 -29.55
CA GLY A 159 -23.09 -10.61 -29.51
C GLY A 159 -23.50 -10.04 -28.15
N ASN A 160 -23.75 -8.73 -28.15
CA ASN A 160 -24.18 -8.00 -26.96
C ASN A 160 -25.51 -8.55 -26.43
N LYS A 161 -25.62 -8.73 -25.12
CA LYS A 161 -26.84 -9.22 -24.47
C LYS A 161 -27.24 -8.32 -23.31
N THR A 162 -28.51 -7.96 -23.27
CA THR A 162 -29.11 -7.17 -22.18
C THR A 162 -29.82 -8.11 -21.21
N TYR A 163 -29.49 -7.98 -19.93
CA TYR A 163 -30.08 -8.74 -18.83
C TYR A 163 -31.01 -7.83 -18.03
N THR A 164 -32.28 -8.21 -17.92
CA THR A 164 -33.31 -7.51 -17.12
C THR A 164 -33.58 -8.16 -15.76
N ALA A 165 -32.95 -9.31 -15.50
CA ALA A 165 -32.87 -9.94 -14.18
C ALA A 165 -31.40 -10.31 -13.88
N TYR A 166 -30.93 -10.05 -12.66
CA TYR A 166 -29.54 -10.34 -12.28
C TYR A 166 -29.27 -11.86 -12.26
N GLU A 167 -30.27 -12.65 -11.86
CA GLU A 167 -30.20 -14.11 -11.80
C GLU A 167 -29.91 -14.73 -13.16
N ALA A 168 -30.41 -14.10 -14.24
CA ALA A 168 -30.12 -14.55 -15.60
C ALA A 168 -28.66 -14.31 -16.00
N LEU A 169 -28.06 -13.19 -15.55
CA LEU A 169 -26.65 -12.91 -15.76
C LEU A 169 -25.77 -13.86 -14.95
N GLU A 170 -26.13 -14.08 -13.68
CA GLU A 170 -25.42 -14.99 -12.79
C GLU A 170 -25.41 -16.42 -13.33
N LYS A 171 -26.57 -16.89 -13.82
CA LYS A 171 -26.69 -18.19 -14.49
C LYS A 171 -25.80 -18.30 -15.74
N ASP A 172 -25.87 -17.34 -16.64
CA ASP A 172 -25.05 -17.34 -17.86
C ASP A 172 -23.55 -17.26 -17.56
N PHE A 173 -23.16 -16.58 -16.48
CA PHE A 173 -21.77 -16.57 -16.02
C PHE A 173 -21.34 -17.92 -15.44
N ALA A 174 -22.19 -18.55 -14.62
CA ALA A 174 -21.95 -19.89 -14.06
C ALA A 174 -21.80 -20.96 -15.16
N GLU A 175 -22.63 -20.87 -16.20
CA GLU A 175 -22.57 -21.73 -17.39
C GLU A 175 -21.42 -21.37 -18.35
N GLN A 176 -20.57 -20.39 -17.99
CA GLN A 176 -19.42 -19.90 -18.77
C GLN A 176 -19.77 -19.36 -20.17
N VAL A 177 -21.03 -18.96 -20.37
CA VAL A 177 -21.52 -18.29 -21.59
C VAL A 177 -21.07 -16.83 -21.63
N VAL A 178 -20.82 -16.23 -20.47
CA VAL A 178 -20.21 -14.90 -20.32
C VAL A 178 -18.77 -15.05 -19.85
N HIS A 179 -17.83 -14.64 -20.67
CA HIS A 179 -16.42 -14.69 -20.34
C HIS A 179 -16.04 -13.57 -19.33
N PRO A 180 -15.14 -13.81 -18.36
CA PRO A 180 -14.71 -12.79 -17.40
C PRO A 180 -14.18 -11.50 -18.02
N GLY A 181 -13.49 -11.59 -19.16
CA GLY A 181 -12.99 -10.42 -19.88
C GLY A 181 -14.11 -9.51 -20.39
N ASP A 182 -15.16 -10.11 -20.93
CA ASP A 182 -16.34 -9.40 -21.43
C ASP A 182 -17.13 -8.76 -20.29
N LEU A 183 -17.27 -9.50 -19.18
CA LEU A 183 -17.92 -8.99 -17.97
C LEU A 183 -17.17 -7.76 -17.42
N LYS A 184 -15.84 -7.85 -17.29
CA LYS A 184 -14.98 -6.75 -16.85
C LYS A 184 -15.07 -5.54 -17.78
N ASN A 185 -15.04 -5.75 -19.10
CA ASN A 185 -15.17 -4.69 -20.09
C ASN A 185 -16.54 -3.99 -20.01
N SER A 186 -17.61 -4.77 -19.82
CA SER A 186 -18.97 -4.26 -19.66
C SER A 186 -19.09 -3.38 -18.40
N VAL A 187 -18.49 -3.83 -17.30
CA VAL A 187 -18.40 -3.06 -16.05
C VAL A 187 -17.55 -1.80 -16.23
N GLU A 188 -16.41 -1.88 -16.91
CA GLU A 188 -15.54 -0.72 -17.21
C GLU A 188 -16.32 0.38 -17.93
N VAL A 189 -17.07 0.02 -18.98
CA VAL A 189 -17.87 0.97 -19.76
C VAL A 189 -18.99 1.58 -18.93
N ALA A 190 -19.73 0.77 -18.17
CA ALA A 190 -20.82 1.24 -17.33
C ALA A 190 -20.32 2.12 -16.17
N LEU A 191 -19.22 1.72 -15.52
CA LEU A 191 -18.62 2.45 -14.41
C LEU A 191 -18.05 3.80 -14.86
N ASN A 192 -17.32 3.85 -15.97
CA ASN A 192 -16.81 5.12 -16.49
C ASN A 192 -17.94 6.11 -16.82
N LYS A 193 -19.09 5.64 -17.33
CA LYS A 193 -20.26 6.51 -17.52
C LYS A 193 -20.78 7.12 -16.21
N LEU A 194 -20.67 6.42 -15.09
CA LEU A 194 -21.04 6.94 -13.77
C LEU A 194 -20.00 7.91 -13.21
N LEU A 195 -18.71 7.62 -13.43
CA LEU A 195 -17.61 8.42 -12.89
C LEU A 195 -17.35 9.70 -13.70
N ASP A 196 -17.61 9.70 -15.00
CA ASP A 196 -17.35 10.84 -15.88
C ASP A 196 -17.97 12.18 -15.38
N PRO A 197 -19.26 12.27 -15.01
CA PRO A 197 -19.82 13.51 -14.46
C PRO A 197 -19.24 13.88 -13.08
N ILE A 198 -18.74 12.90 -12.31
CA ILE A 198 -18.08 13.16 -11.02
C ILE A 198 -16.71 13.78 -11.28
N ARG A 199 -15.90 13.16 -12.14
CA ARG A 199 -14.58 13.66 -12.57
C ARG A 199 -14.68 15.06 -13.17
N GLU A 200 -15.70 15.29 -14.00
CA GLU A 200 -15.93 16.61 -14.60
C GLU A 200 -16.25 17.68 -13.55
N LYS A 201 -17.15 17.38 -12.59
CA LYS A 201 -17.42 18.31 -11.48
C LYS A 201 -16.15 18.58 -10.68
N PHE A 202 -15.40 17.55 -10.31
CA PHE A 202 -14.16 17.69 -9.55
C PHE A 202 -12.99 18.28 -10.36
N ASN A 203 -13.17 18.52 -11.66
CA ASN A 203 -12.16 19.19 -12.48
C ASN A 203 -12.15 20.71 -12.30
N CYS A 204 -13.16 21.31 -11.65
CA CYS A 204 -13.18 22.73 -11.38
C CYS A 204 -12.08 23.13 -10.37
N PRO A 205 -11.51 24.36 -10.46
CA PRO A 205 -10.39 24.77 -9.61
C PRO A 205 -10.66 24.66 -8.11
N GLU A 206 -11.90 24.94 -7.69
CA GLU A 206 -12.32 24.92 -6.30
C GLU A 206 -12.32 23.50 -5.72
N LEU A 207 -12.89 22.53 -6.45
CA LEU A 207 -12.97 21.14 -6.00
C LEU A 207 -11.63 20.41 -6.13
N LYS A 208 -10.79 20.78 -7.10
CA LYS A 208 -9.38 20.32 -7.16
C LYS A 208 -8.60 20.77 -5.93
N LYS A 209 -8.74 22.04 -5.56
CA LYS A 209 -8.10 22.60 -4.35
C LYS A 209 -8.65 21.94 -3.08
N LEU A 210 -9.97 21.71 -3.01
CA LEU A 210 -10.60 21.01 -1.90
C LEU A 210 -10.06 19.58 -1.76
N SER A 211 -10.03 18.81 -2.85
CA SER A 211 -9.53 17.43 -2.84
C SER A 211 -8.08 17.36 -2.39
N SER A 212 -7.23 18.25 -2.93
CA SER A 212 -5.81 18.34 -2.54
C SER A 212 -5.61 18.79 -1.09
N ALA A 213 -6.53 19.59 -0.53
CA ALA A 213 -6.45 20.04 0.86
C ALA A 213 -7.02 19.01 1.85
N ALA A 214 -8.07 18.27 1.46
CA ALA A 214 -8.73 17.25 2.28
C ALA A 214 -7.91 15.95 2.32
N TYR A 215 -7.32 15.59 1.19
CA TYR A 215 -6.40 14.47 1.05
C TYR A 215 -5.05 15.03 0.59
N PRO A 216 -4.35 15.79 1.45
CA PRO A 216 -3.02 16.23 1.11
C PRO A 216 -2.20 14.97 0.89
N THR A 217 -1.76 14.78 -0.35
CA THR A 217 -0.66 13.86 -0.63
C THR A 217 0.42 14.21 0.39
N PRO A 218 0.88 13.27 1.25
CA PRO A 218 1.72 13.58 2.39
C PRO A 218 2.98 14.37 1.99
N SER A 219 2.83 15.69 2.00
CA SER A 219 3.87 16.66 1.72
C SER A 219 4.92 16.49 2.81
N LYS A 220 6.16 16.42 2.36
CA LYS A 220 7.33 16.60 3.22
C LYS A 220 7.19 17.98 3.87
N ALA A 221 6.74 18.05 5.12
CA ALA A 221 6.95 19.26 5.91
C ALA A 221 8.47 19.41 6.12
N LYS A 222 9.08 20.40 5.47
CA LYS A 222 10.22 21.15 6.04
C LYS A 222 9.73 22.59 6.29
N PRO A 223 10.05 23.20 7.46
CA PRO A 223 9.83 24.61 7.70
C PRO A 223 10.89 25.44 6.95
N GLY A 224 10.48 26.53 6.29
CA GLY A 224 11.40 27.59 5.84
C GLY A 224 11.38 27.91 4.34
N GLU A 225 10.71 29.02 4.04
CA GLU A 225 10.97 29.99 2.95
C GLU A 225 10.60 29.73 1.48
N LYS A 226 10.21 30.86 0.88
CA LYS A 226 9.52 31.08 -0.39
C LYS A 226 10.46 30.96 -1.59
N GLY A 227 9.95 30.42 -2.70
CA GLY A 227 10.58 30.61 -4.01
C GLY A 227 10.02 29.72 -5.12
N THR A 228 9.02 30.23 -5.84
CA THR A 228 8.66 29.99 -7.25
C THR A 228 8.71 28.58 -7.87
N LYS A 229 7.50 28.16 -8.29
CA LYS A 229 7.09 27.03 -9.14
C LYS A 229 7.97 26.75 -10.38
N ASN A 230 8.20 25.45 -10.61
CA ASN A 230 7.69 24.71 -11.76
C ASN A 230 7.68 23.21 -11.40
N SER A 231 6.52 22.53 -11.48
CA SER A 231 6.40 21.11 -11.15
C SER A 231 5.67 20.35 -12.27
N GLU A 232 6.46 19.69 -13.09
CA GLU A 232 6.10 18.48 -13.83
C GLU A 232 6.10 17.26 -12.87
N PRO A 233 5.61 16.07 -13.28
CA PRO A 233 5.27 14.99 -12.35
C PRO A 233 6.52 14.47 -11.61
N GLU A 234 6.49 14.44 -10.27
CA GLU A 234 7.62 13.94 -9.46
C GLU A 234 7.77 12.42 -9.63
N ASP A 235 8.55 12.03 -10.64
CA ASP A 235 9.19 10.72 -10.68
C ASP A 235 10.03 10.52 -9.41
N VAL A 236 9.93 9.36 -8.77
CA VAL A 236 10.85 8.99 -7.71
C VAL A 236 12.22 8.76 -8.35
N VAL A 237 13.14 9.68 -8.09
CA VAL A 237 14.50 9.68 -8.66
C VAL A 237 15.52 9.03 -7.72
N PRO A 238 16.58 8.39 -8.28
CA PRO A 238 17.57 7.66 -7.48
C PRO A 238 18.45 8.54 -6.61
N SER A 239 18.60 9.83 -6.92
CA SER A 239 19.40 10.78 -6.12
C SER A 239 18.94 10.91 -4.67
N ARG A 240 17.69 10.50 -4.36
CA ARG A 240 17.14 10.49 -3.00
C ARG A 240 17.75 9.42 -2.11
N LEU A 241 18.41 8.41 -2.67
CA LEU A 241 19.09 7.36 -1.91
C LEU A 241 20.49 7.83 -1.52
N ASP A 242 20.84 7.68 -0.25
CA ASP A 242 22.20 7.91 0.23
C ASP A 242 22.98 6.62 0.08
N ILE A 243 23.58 6.41 -1.10
CA ILE A 243 24.39 5.24 -1.39
C ILE A 243 25.85 5.64 -1.29
N ARG A 244 26.63 4.92 -0.47
CA ARG A 244 28.05 5.20 -0.24
C ARG A 244 28.89 3.95 -0.35
N VAL A 245 30.17 4.13 -0.67
CA VAL A 245 31.20 3.12 -0.51
C VAL A 245 31.47 2.95 0.99
N GLY A 246 31.40 1.72 1.49
CA GLY A 246 31.72 1.37 2.85
C GLY A 246 32.91 0.42 2.92
N LYS A 247 33.79 0.59 3.91
CA LYS A 247 34.85 -0.38 4.22
C LYS A 247 34.43 -1.23 5.42
N VAL A 248 34.38 -2.55 5.23
CA VAL A 248 34.07 -3.49 6.30
C VAL A 248 35.28 -3.62 7.22
N ILE A 249 35.16 -3.16 8.47
CA ILE A 249 36.21 -3.20 9.49
C ILE A 249 36.20 -4.52 10.26
N SER A 250 35.01 -5.05 10.55
CA SER A 250 34.88 -6.33 11.23
C SER A 250 33.59 -7.04 10.81
N VAL A 251 33.65 -8.38 10.83
CA VAL A 251 32.51 -9.27 10.52
C VAL A 251 32.42 -10.35 11.58
N GLU A 252 31.31 -10.39 12.29
CA GLU A 252 31.02 -11.40 13.29
C GLU A 252 29.72 -12.13 12.94
N LYS A 253 29.60 -13.41 13.32
CA LYS A 253 28.31 -14.10 13.21
C LYS A 253 27.36 -13.55 14.27
N HIS A 254 26.11 -13.34 13.89
CA HIS A 254 25.10 -12.87 14.83
C HIS A 254 24.91 -13.89 15.97
N PRO A 255 24.88 -13.48 17.25
CA PRO A 255 24.82 -14.39 18.39
C PRO A 255 23.56 -15.25 18.40
N ASP A 256 22.43 -14.66 17.99
CA ASP A 256 21.11 -15.30 18.01
C ASP A 256 20.55 -15.68 16.62
N ALA A 257 21.40 -15.72 15.58
CA ALA A 257 20.94 -16.06 14.22
C ALA A 257 22.04 -16.63 13.30
N ASP A 258 21.86 -17.86 12.83
CA ASP A 258 22.85 -18.56 11.99
C ASP A 258 23.00 -18.02 10.57
N SER A 259 22.01 -17.28 10.09
CA SER A 259 21.98 -16.74 8.72
C SER A 259 22.43 -15.27 8.63
N LEU A 260 22.80 -14.64 9.76
CA LEU A 260 23.12 -13.22 9.82
C LEU A 260 24.57 -12.96 10.24
N TYR A 261 25.19 -11.98 9.59
CA TYR A 261 26.41 -11.33 10.08
C TYR A 261 26.06 -10.03 10.79
N VAL A 262 26.95 -9.61 11.69
CA VAL A 262 27.00 -8.27 12.28
C VAL A 262 28.31 -7.64 11.83
N GLU A 263 28.22 -6.63 10.98
CA GLU A 263 29.37 -5.92 10.43
C GLU A 263 29.54 -4.53 11.04
N LYS A 264 30.80 -4.12 11.24
CA LYS A 264 31.16 -2.71 11.44
C LYS A 264 31.68 -2.15 10.13
N ILE A 265 30.99 -1.17 9.56
CA ILE A 265 31.30 -0.62 8.24
C ILE A 265 31.58 0.87 8.36
N ASP A 266 32.79 1.27 7.97
CA ASP A 266 33.19 2.68 7.85
C ASP A 266 32.61 3.25 6.56
N VAL A 267 31.84 4.32 6.68
CA VAL A 267 31.21 5.06 5.58
C VAL A 267 31.61 6.54 5.59
N GLY A 268 32.80 6.85 6.09
CA GLY A 268 33.34 8.21 6.18
C GLY A 268 32.66 9.08 7.24
N GLU A 269 32.02 8.45 8.22
CA GLU A 269 31.40 9.10 9.39
C GLU A 269 32.35 9.08 10.58
N ALA A 270 31.99 9.76 11.67
CA ALA A 270 32.81 9.81 12.87
C ALA A 270 33.03 8.41 13.50
N GLU A 271 32.03 7.54 13.40
CA GLU A 271 32.07 6.17 13.91
C GLU A 271 31.55 5.19 12.85
N PRO A 272 32.10 3.96 12.76
CA PRO A 272 31.58 2.92 11.89
C PRO A 272 30.15 2.52 12.25
N ARG A 273 29.32 2.31 11.22
CA ARG A 273 27.94 1.85 11.39
C ARG A 273 27.87 0.36 11.70
N THR A 274 26.94 -0.04 12.56
CA THR A 274 26.57 -1.47 12.69
C THR A 274 25.59 -1.83 11.59
N VAL A 275 25.89 -2.85 10.81
CA VAL A 275 25.01 -3.40 9.77
C VAL A 275 24.77 -4.87 10.08
N VAL A 276 23.55 -5.34 9.85
CA VAL A 276 23.19 -6.75 9.99
C VAL A 276 22.77 -7.27 8.63
N SER A 277 23.56 -8.18 8.04
CA SER A 277 23.34 -8.70 6.68
C SER A 277 23.00 -10.19 6.67
N GLY A 278 22.21 -10.63 5.69
CA GLY A 278 21.87 -12.04 5.46
C GLY A 278 22.90 -12.82 4.64
N LEU A 279 24.18 -12.46 4.69
CA LEU A 279 25.20 -12.95 3.75
C LEU A 279 25.89 -14.26 4.17
N VAL A 280 25.57 -14.83 5.34
CA VAL A 280 26.29 -16.01 5.89
C VAL A 280 26.33 -17.21 4.95
N HIS A 281 25.23 -17.47 4.23
CA HIS A 281 25.14 -18.60 3.31
C HIS A 281 25.70 -18.32 1.91
N PHE A 282 26.08 -17.08 1.62
CA PHE A 282 26.46 -16.63 0.28
C PHE A 282 27.92 -16.16 0.20
N VAL A 283 28.41 -15.48 1.24
CA VAL A 283 29.75 -14.89 1.26
C VAL A 283 30.47 -15.32 2.55
N PRO A 284 31.64 -15.99 2.44
CA PRO A 284 32.47 -16.29 3.61
C PRO A 284 32.95 -14.99 4.29
N LYS A 285 33.04 -15.00 5.63
CA LYS A 285 33.46 -13.82 6.40
C LYS A 285 34.82 -13.28 5.96
N GLU A 286 35.73 -14.16 5.54
CA GLU A 286 37.08 -13.82 5.09
C GLU A 286 37.06 -13.00 3.79
N GLN A 287 36.01 -13.12 3.00
CA GLN A 287 35.81 -12.34 1.78
C GLN A 287 35.10 -11.01 2.03
N LEU A 288 34.52 -10.81 3.21
CA LEU A 288 33.90 -9.55 3.61
C LEU A 288 34.85 -8.68 4.44
N GLN A 289 35.71 -9.30 5.25
CA GLN A 289 36.71 -8.61 6.05
C GLN A 289 37.60 -7.71 5.18
N ASP A 290 37.73 -6.44 5.56
CA ASP A 290 38.50 -5.40 4.84
C ASP A 290 38.07 -5.11 3.40
N ARG A 291 36.92 -5.64 2.96
CA ARG A 291 36.36 -5.41 1.63
C ARG A 291 35.65 -4.05 1.54
N LEU A 292 35.75 -3.40 0.38
CA LEU A 292 34.88 -2.29 0.01
C LEU A 292 33.54 -2.81 -0.52
N VAL A 293 32.45 -2.28 0.01
CA VAL A 293 31.07 -2.65 -0.35
C VAL A 293 30.27 -1.39 -0.66
N VAL A 294 29.11 -1.56 -1.29
CA VAL A 294 28.16 -0.47 -1.52
C VAL A 294 27.04 -0.52 -0.48
N LEU A 295 26.84 0.57 0.26
CA LEU A 295 25.94 0.65 1.39
C LEU A 295 24.86 1.71 1.17
N LEU A 296 23.59 1.34 1.39
CA LEU A 296 22.49 2.28 1.53
C LEU A 296 22.41 2.78 2.97
N CYS A 297 22.60 4.09 3.16
CA CYS A 297 22.86 4.74 4.44
C CYS A 297 21.68 5.53 5.00
N ASN A 298 20.64 5.85 4.22
CA ASN A 298 19.51 6.64 4.69
C ASN A 298 18.24 5.81 4.92
N LEU A 299 18.33 4.49 5.13
CA LEU A 299 17.20 3.71 5.65
C LEU A 299 17.01 3.97 7.15
N LYS A 300 15.76 3.96 7.61
CA LYS A 300 15.47 3.98 9.04
C LYS A 300 16.10 2.74 9.71
N PRO A 301 16.88 2.90 10.80
CA PRO A 301 17.47 1.77 11.51
C PRO A 301 16.42 0.74 11.93
N GLN A 302 16.77 -0.54 11.76
CA GLN A 302 15.86 -1.65 12.07
C GLN A 302 16.56 -2.69 12.96
N LYS A 303 15.86 -3.12 14.01
CA LYS A 303 16.34 -4.21 14.86
C LYS A 303 16.11 -5.56 14.19
N MET A 304 17.18 -6.32 14.05
CA MET A 304 17.18 -7.69 13.57
C MET A 304 17.67 -8.57 14.71
N ARG A 305 16.77 -9.38 15.28
CA ARG A 305 17.09 -10.27 16.42
C ARG A 305 17.81 -9.58 17.58
N GLY A 306 17.43 -8.33 17.87
CA GLY A 306 17.94 -7.55 19.00
C GLY A 306 19.08 -6.59 18.66
N VAL A 307 19.81 -6.82 17.56
CA VAL A 307 20.87 -5.91 17.08
C VAL A 307 20.27 -4.89 16.11
N GLU A 308 20.58 -3.60 16.30
CA GLU A 308 20.12 -2.53 15.42
C GLU A 308 21.02 -2.39 14.20
N SER A 309 20.46 -2.59 13.00
CA SER A 309 21.14 -2.35 11.72
C SER A 309 20.91 -0.91 11.27
N GLN A 310 21.97 -0.20 10.95
CA GLN A 310 22.02 1.22 10.57
C GLN A 310 22.34 1.42 9.08
N GLY A 311 22.15 0.39 8.26
CA GLY A 311 22.38 0.41 6.82
C GLY A 311 22.02 -0.91 6.15
N MET A 312 22.20 -0.97 4.83
CA MET A 312 21.97 -2.17 4.03
C MET A 312 23.07 -2.31 2.98
N VAL A 313 23.76 -3.45 2.98
CA VAL A 313 24.75 -3.80 1.93
C VAL A 313 23.99 -4.19 0.67
N LEU A 314 24.20 -3.45 -0.42
CA LEU A 314 23.57 -3.75 -1.70
C LEU A 314 24.27 -4.92 -2.38
N CYS A 315 23.50 -5.94 -2.74
CA CYS A 315 23.99 -7.16 -3.35
C CYS A 315 23.24 -7.45 -4.66
N ALA A 316 23.96 -7.96 -5.65
CA ALA A 316 23.38 -8.60 -6.81
C ALA A 316 22.80 -9.97 -6.43
N SER A 317 21.64 -10.33 -6.97
CA SER A 317 20.97 -11.62 -6.78
C SER A 317 20.56 -12.25 -8.11
N SER A 318 20.78 -13.56 -8.28
CA SER A 318 20.29 -14.31 -9.45
C SER A 318 18.77 -14.52 -9.40
N VAL A 319 18.14 -14.68 -10.58
CA VAL A 319 16.70 -14.96 -10.74
C VAL A 319 16.38 -16.47 -10.71
N GLY A 320 17.39 -17.35 -10.78
CA GLY A 320 17.24 -18.81 -10.80
C GLY A 320 17.74 -19.54 -9.55
N GLU A 321 17.37 -20.82 -9.42
CA GLU A 321 17.88 -21.72 -8.39
C GLU A 321 19.13 -22.52 -8.87
N PRO A 322 20.17 -22.69 -8.03
CA PRO A 322 20.29 -22.16 -6.67
C PRO A 322 20.52 -20.64 -6.67
N ARG A 323 19.92 -19.96 -5.69
CA ARG A 323 20.04 -18.50 -5.52
C ARG A 323 21.50 -18.15 -5.22
N GLN A 324 22.08 -17.29 -6.06
CA GLN A 324 23.40 -16.71 -5.87
C GLN A 324 23.25 -15.26 -5.44
N VAL A 325 24.09 -14.81 -4.50
CA VAL A 325 24.12 -13.44 -4.00
C VAL A 325 25.57 -12.99 -3.91
N GLU A 326 25.89 -11.84 -4.49
CA GLU A 326 27.23 -11.25 -4.47
C GLU A 326 27.14 -9.77 -4.06
N PRO A 327 27.98 -9.26 -3.15
CA PRO A 327 28.06 -7.83 -2.86
C PRO A 327 28.43 -7.03 -4.10
N LEU A 328 27.90 -5.81 -4.23
CA LEU A 328 28.36 -4.87 -5.24
C LEU A 328 29.77 -4.35 -4.90
N ASP A 329 30.61 -4.28 -5.92
CA ASP A 329 32.00 -3.85 -5.90
C ASP A 329 32.13 -2.44 -6.47
N PRO A 330 32.59 -1.46 -5.68
CA PRO A 330 32.96 -0.16 -6.21
C PRO A 330 34.30 -0.24 -6.99
N PRO A 331 34.59 0.71 -7.90
CA PRO A 331 35.86 0.75 -8.60
C PRO A 331 37.08 0.76 -7.68
N ALA A 332 38.18 0.19 -8.18
CA ALA A 332 39.45 0.20 -7.45
C ALA A 332 39.91 1.65 -7.16
N GLY A 333 40.30 1.91 -5.91
CA GLY A 333 40.77 3.22 -5.45
C GLY A 333 39.71 4.07 -4.73
N CYS A 334 38.44 3.64 -4.67
CA CYS A 334 37.41 4.35 -3.90
C CYS A 334 37.75 4.39 -2.41
N CYS A 335 37.36 5.48 -1.74
CA CYS A 335 37.52 5.64 -0.30
C CYS A 335 36.19 5.39 0.44
N ALA A 336 36.27 5.02 1.72
CA ALA A 336 35.08 4.93 2.57
C ALA A 336 34.35 6.29 2.62
N GLY A 337 33.02 6.24 2.52
CA GLY A 337 32.14 7.40 2.46
C GLY A 337 32.00 8.05 1.09
N GLU A 338 32.72 7.57 0.06
CA GLU A 338 32.53 8.08 -1.29
C GLU A 338 31.10 7.81 -1.78
N ARG A 339 30.49 8.83 -2.38
CA ARG A 339 29.11 8.75 -2.86
C ARG A 339 29.02 7.89 -4.13
N VAL A 340 28.04 6.99 -4.14
CA VAL A 340 27.57 6.29 -5.33
C VAL A 340 26.31 6.98 -5.83
N TYR A 341 26.26 7.31 -7.11
CA TYR A 341 25.13 7.97 -7.76
C TYR A 341 24.74 7.24 -9.04
N VAL A 342 23.53 7.48 -9.53
CA VAL A 342 23.10 6.95 -10.84
C VAL A 342 23.44 7.99 -11.91
N GLU A 343 23.94 7.54 -13.04
CA GLU A 343 24.24 8.36 -14.22
C GLU A 343 23.07 9.30 -14.58
N GLY A 344 23.37 10.59 -14.75
CA GLY A 344 22.40 11.66 -14.99
C GLY A 344 21.64 12.13 -13.74
N TYR A 345 22.08 11.73 -12.54
CA TYR A 345 21.55 12.17 -11.23
C TYR A 345 22.67 12.55 -10.24
N GLU A 346 23.81 12.99 -10.76
CA GLU A 346 25.03 13.31 -10.01
C GLU A 346 24.82 14.44 -8.98
N ASP A 347 24.07 15.47 -9.39
CA ASP A 347 23.90 16.72 -8.63
C ASP A 347 22.72 16.68 -7.65
N GLY A 348 21.96 15.58 -7.59
CA GLY A 348 20.84 15.49 -6.67
C GLY A 348 21.31 15.28 -5.23
N GLU A 349 20.49 15.60 -4.23
CA GLU A 349 20.82 15.40 -2.81
C GLU A 349 20.01 14.24 -2.21
N PRO A 350 20.63 13.35 -1.40
CA PRO A 350 19.90 12.28 -0.75
C PRO A 350 18.93 12.81 0.31
N ASP A 351 17.84 12.08 0.55
CA ASP A 351 16.99 12.35 1.71
C ASP A 351 17.80 12.06 3.00
N GLU A 352 17.70 12.89 4.05
CA GLU A 352 18.36 12.65 5.35
C GLU A 352 18.00 11.25 5.92
N GLU A 353 16.73 10.86 5.81
CA GLU A 353 16.22 9.53 6.14
C GLU A 353 15.02 9.20 5.23
N LEU A 354 15.00 7.99 4.67
CA LEU A 354 13.92 7.42 3.87
C LEU A 354 12.78 6.97 4.80
N LYS A 355 11.63 7.64 4.68
CA LYS A 355 10.43 7.28 5.44
C LYS A 355 9.87 5.93 4.95
N PRO A 356 9.77 4.88 5.80
CA PRO A 356 9.32 3.54 5.36
C PRO A 356 7.95 3.54 4.66
N LYS A 357 7.04 4.43 5.07
CA LYS A 357 5.71 4.57 4.45
C LYS A 357 5.74 5.01 2.98
N LYS A 358 6.80 5.70 2.54
CA LYS A 358 6.93 6.20 1.16
C LYS A 358 7.47 5.14 0.19
N LYS A 359 8.01 4.03 0.70
CA LYS A 359 8.59 2.93 -0.06
C LYS A 359 9.54 3.38 -1.19
N VAL A 360 10.39 4.38 -0.90
CA VAL A 360 11.22 5.07 -1.91
C VAL A 360 12.25 4.11 -2.50
N PHE A 361 12.95 3.40 -1.62
CA PHE A 361 13.94 2.41 -2.02
C PHE A 361 13.26 1.30 -2.82
N GLU A 362 12.15 0.74 -2.35
CA GLU A 362 11.44 -0.36 -3.01
C GLU A 362 10.91 0.02 -4.40
N LYS A 363 10.46 1.27 -4.57
CA LYS A 363 10.04 1.80 -5.89
C LYS A 363 11.22 1.90 -6.87
N LEU A 364 12.38 2.33 -6.39
CA LEU A 364 13.60 2.43 -7.21
C LEU A 364 14.22 1.05 -7.49
N GLN A 365 14.28 0.21 -6.46
CA GLN A 365 14.79 -1.15 -6.47
C GLN A 365 14.07 -2.04 -7.48
N ALA A 366 12.77 -1.81 -7.71
CA ALA A 366 12.01 -2.53 -8.74
C ALA A 366 12.70 -2.49 -10.12
N ASP A 367 13.42 -1.40 -10.41
CA ASP A 367 14.18 -1.17 -11.63
C ASP A 367 15.70 -1.35 -11.47
N PHE A 368 16.18 -1.77 -10.29
CA PHE A 368 17.60 -2.10 -10.10
C PHE A 368 17.93 -3.45 -10.72
N ARG A 369 18.88 -3.45 -11.65
CA ARG A 369 19.31 -4.63 -12.39
C ARG A 369 20.82 -4.65 -12.52
N VAL A 370 21.35 -5.84 -12.74
CA VAL A 370 22.73 -6.04 -13.18
C VAL A 370 22.73 -6.26 -14.69
N SER A 371 23.58 -5.54 -15.41
CA SER A 371 23.73 -5.68 -16.87
C SER A 371 24.43 -6.99 -17.26
N GLU A 372 24.52 -7.25 -18.56
CA GLU A 372 25.30 -8.39 -19.11
C GLU A 372 26.81 -8.25 -18.86
N ASP A 373 27.28 -7.05 -18.56
CA ASP A 373 28.68 -6.73 -18.23
C ASP A 373 28.91 -6.67 -16.71
N CYS A 374 27.99 -7.24 -15.92
CA CYS A 374 28.03 -7.25 -14.45
C CYS A 374 27.96 -5.85 -13.81
N VAL A 375 27.43 -4.83 -14.49
CA VAL A 375 27.35 -3.45 -13.99
C VAL A 375 26.00 -3.20 -13.32
N ALA A 376 26.00 -2.55 -12.14
CA ALA A 376 24.78 -2.18 -11.44
C ALA A 376 24.07 -1.01 -12.14
N GLN A 377 22.76 -1.15 -12.38
CA GLN A 377 21.97 -0.19 -13.15
C GLN A 377 20.59 0.09 -12.53
N TRP A 378 20.09 1.31 -12.74
CA TRP A 378 18.68 1.68 -12.55
C TRP A 378 18.13 2.19 -13.87
N LYS A 379 17.06 1.56 -14.41
CA LYS A 379 16.49 1.93 -15.73
C LYS A 379 17.56 2.09 -16.83
N GLN A 380 18.50 1.13 -16.91
CA GLN A 380 19.64 1.10 -17.84
C GLN A 380 20.70 2.20 -17.64
N ARG A 381 20.62 2.96 -16.55
CA ARG A 381 21.64 3.96 -16.17
C ARG A 381 22.58 3.39 -15.11
N ASN A 382 23.88 3.57 -15.30
CA ASN A 382 24.88 2.94 -14.45
C ASN A 382 24.97 3.58 -13.07
N PHE A 383 25.28 2.77 -12.06
CA PHE A 383 25.74 3.24 -10.77
C PHE A 383 27.22 3.62 -10.91
N LEU A 384 27.56 4.82 -10.47
CA LEU A 384 28.85 5.46 -10.67
C LEU A 384 29.40 5.99 -9.34
N THR A 385 30.72 6.04 -9.28
CA THR A 385 31.52 6.80 -8.33
C THR A 385 32.36 7.81 -9.13
N LYS A 386 33.18 8.63 -8.46
CA LYS A 386 34.10 9.52 -9.19
C LYS A 386 35.14 8.75 -10.00
N LEU A 387 35.38 7.48 -9.67
CA LEU A 387 36.40 6.63 -10.27
C LEU A 387 35.87 5.64 -11.32
N GLY A 388 34.54 5.52 -11.47
CA GLY A 388 33.94 4.66 -12.49
C GLY A 388 32.69 3.90 -12.03
N THR A 389 32.36 2.83 -12.74
CA THR A 389 31.12 2.04 -12.57
C THR A 389 31.18 1.06 -11.41
N VAL A 390 30.09 0.97 -10.65
CA VAL A 390 29.87 -0.09 -9.66
C VAL A 390 29.46 -1.38 -10.38
N SER A 391 30.11 -2.49 -10.05
CA SER A 391 29.85 -3.80 -10.66
C SER A 391 29.60 -4.88 -9.60
N CYS A 392 29.39 -6.12 -10.03
CA CYS A 392 29.52 -7.30 -9.18
C CYS A 392 30.49 -8.29 -9.83
N LYS A 393 30.86 -9.32 -9.09
CA LYS A 393 31.91 -10.27 -9.49
C LYS A 393 31.55 -11.06 -10.75
N SER A 394 30.36 -11.65 -10.82
CA SER A 394 30.01 -12.56 -11.91
C SER A 394 28.54 -12.63 -12.33
N LEU A 395 27.61 -12.09 -11.54
CA LEU A 395 26.17 -12.15 -11.84
C LEU A 395 25.77 -11.25 -13.03
N LYS A 396 24.92 -11.79 -13.91
CA LYS A 396 24.37 -11.10 -15.10
C LYS A 396 22.84 -11.16 -15.09
N GLY A 397 22.17 -10.07 -15.46
CA GLY A 397 20.71 -10.01 -15.57
C GLY A 397 19.95 -10.15 -14.24
N GLY A 398 20.66 -10.08 -13.10
CA GLY A 398 20.10 -10.22 -11.76
C GLY A 398 19.40 -8.96 -11.25
N SER A 399 18.73 -9.07 -10.10
CA SER A 399 18.23 -7.92 -9.35
C SER A 399 19.27 -7.43 -8.33
N ILE A 400 19.09 -6.23 -7.79
CA ILE A 400 19.91 -5.70 -6.70
C ILE A 400 19.01 -5.47 -5.48
N SER A 401 19.47 -5.91 -4.31
CA SER A 401 18.74 -5.78 -3.04
C SER A 401 19.65 -5.57 -1.86
#